data_AF-A0A9N9IGR2-F1
#
_entry.id   AF-A0A9N9IGR2-F1
#
_cell.length_a   1.000
_cell.length_b   1.000
_cell.length_c   1.000
_cell.angle_alpha   90.00
_cell.angle_beta   90.00
_cell.angle_gamma   90.00
#
_symmetry.space_group_name_H-M   'P 1'
#
loop_
_entity.id
_entity.type
_entity.pdbx_description
1 polymer ?
#
loop_
_entity_poly.entity_id
_entity_poly.type
_entity_poly.pdbx_seq_one_letter_code
_entity_poly.pdbx_strand_id
1 'polypeptide(L)'
;MAAQKVKNLVVPPYIDKYGSQSVTDSQWIAALNIWTSNLSLILKSNDTDFANYLFHNESLQKFLESFLRISAKIRKFEVLQTRHSMEVDLDKKVLAILLRLSEPSISSIQVKNGITLGEALYQSNLISVSFLLDVVAMYGRSNIKQIEKFIDNIIKSVTKIIQDFEMHSSTIVKYIKVIGDKFQEIADSEKTNKSIMSDKKKLVNARPYLEYMLDISVTLDCLFIVSKLVANIFNDRQDFEDNVDFLMTIENFYDNIIPIISKLFKLFESDKESPDISRDLIILKHALVSLTFHTLNACYFSPVGLTSNEGDVYSFVKSDDKLEDIENINSKIERMGDVLFFFIDSSQLDKPVESFVDAPLLLDLEIEFDLSGKLTRIKNEVLNGYPFFKTFN
;
A
#
# COMPACT_ATOMS: atom_id res chain seq x y z
N MET A 1 -4.36 -36.00 -21.94
CA MET A 1 -4.20 -36.55 -20.57
C MET A 1 -3.81 -35.49 -19.53
N ALA A 2 -2.86 -34.58 -19.78
CA ALA A 2 -2.47 -33.53 -18.82
C ALA A 2 -3.63 -32.58 -18.42
N ALA A 3 -4.41 -32.08 -19.38
CA ALA A 3 -5.56 -31.20 -19.12
C ALA A 3 -6.67 -31.82 -18.24
N GLN A 4 -6.76 -33.15 -18.17
CA GLN A 4 -7.78 -33.85 -17.37
C GLN A 4 -7.31 -34.06 -15.92
N LYS A 5 -6.00 -34.17 -15.69
CA LYS A 5 -5.38 -34.24 -14.36
C LYS A 5 -5.43 -32.89 -13.64
N VAL A 6 -5.39 -31.80 -14.41
CA VAL A 6 -5.47 -30.41 -13.94
C VAL A 6 -6.87 -30.05 -13.43
N LYS A 7 -7.94 -30.53 -14.09
CA LYS A 7 -9.33 -30.23 -13.74
C LYS A 7 -9.86 -30.93 -12.48
N ASN A 8 -9.21 -31.98 -12.00
CA ASN A 8 -9.71 -32.78 -10.88
C ASN A 8 -9.22 -32.31 -9.50
N LEU A 9 -8.26 -31.39 -9.43
CA LEU A 9 -7.78 -30.85 -8.15
C LEU A 9 -8.71 -29.71 -7.71
N VAL A 10 -9.49 -29.93 -6.65
CA VAL A 10 -10.38 -28.88 -6.11
C VAL A 10 -9.69 -28.14 -4.98
N VAL A 11 -9.48 -26.83 -5.15
CA VAL A 11 -8.98 -25.93 -4.12
C VAL A 11 -10.16 -25.08 -3.65
N PRO A 12 -10.77 -25.37 -2.49
CA PRO A 12 -11.92 -24.61 -2.03
C PRO A 12 -11.52 -23.16 -1.72
N PRO A 13 -12.45 -22.18 -1.83
CA PRO A 13 -12.17 -20.80 -1.43
C PRO A 13 -11.67 -20.69 0.01
N TYR A 14 -10.83 -19.70 0.29
CA TYR A 14 -10.40 -19.42 1.64
C TYR A 14 -11.57 -18.92 2.49
N ILE A 15 -11.65 -19.43 3.71
CA ILE A 15 -12.59 -18.96 4.73
C ILE A 15 -11.79 -18.38 5.89
N ASP A 16 -12.35 -17.44 6.64
CA ASP A 16 -11.70 -16.95 7.86
C ASP A 16 -12.21 -17.72 9.07
N LYS A 17 -11.29 -18.21 9.91
CA LYS A 17 -11.59 -18.84 11.19
C LYS A 17 -12.39 -17.91 12.09
N TYR A 18 -12.03 -16.63 12.14
CA TYR A 18 -12.59 -15.68 13.11
C TYR A 18 -13.76 -14.87 12.54
N GLY A 19 -13.80 -14.66 11.24
CA GLY A 19 -14.87 -13.94 10.55
C GLY A 19 -16.17 -14.73 10.34
N SER A 20 -16.19 -16.05 10.58
CA SER A 20 -17.38 -16.87 10.40
C SER A 20 -17.76 -17.60 11.70
N GLN A 21 -18.87 -17.20 12.32
CA GLN A 21 -19.40 -17.80 13.55
C GLN A 21 -19.75 -19.31 13.44
N SER A 22 -19.58 -19.92 12.28
CA SER A 22 -19.99 -21.29 11.96
C SER A 22 -18.85 -22.28 11.69
N VAL A 23 -17.58 -21.86 11.68
CA VAL A 23 -16.45 -22.76 11.37
C VAL A 23 -15.84 -23.30 12.65
N THR A 24 -15.94 -24.61 12.83
CA THR A 24 -15.28 -25.30 13.96
C THR A 24 -13.77 -25.43 13.73
N ASP A 25 -12.98 -25.52 14.81
CA ASP A 25 -11.52 -25.75 14.72
C ASP A 25 -11.17 -26.97 13.85
N SER A 26 -11.96 -28.04 13.93
CA SER A 26 -11.77 -29.25 13.13
C SER A 26 -11.97 -29.00 11.64
N GLN A 27 -13.03 -28.26 11.27
CA GLN A 27 -13.27 -27.86 9.89
C GLN A 27 -12.18 -26.92 9.36
N TRP A 28 -11.69 -26.01 10.21
CA TRP A 28 -10.59 -25.13 9.88
C TRP A 28 -9.29 -25.88 9.59
N ILE A 29 -8.89 -26.79 10.47
CA ILE A 29 -7.70 -27.63 10.29
C ILE A 29 -7.84 -28.51 9.05
N ALA A 30 -9.02 -29.07 8.80
CA ALA A 30 -9.28 -29.83 7.57
C ALA A 30 -9.10 -28.98 6.31
N ALA A 31 -9.63 -27.74 6.30
CA ALA A 31 -9.45 -26.80 5.20
C ALA A 31 -7.98 -26.42 5.00
N LEU A 32 -7.25 -26.09 6.08
CA LEU A 32 -5.80 -25.82 6.04
C LEU A 32 -5.02 -26.96 5.41
N ASN A 33 -5.30 -28.21 5.80
CA ASN A 33 -4.64 -29.38 5.23
C ASN A 33 -4.93 -29.55 3.73
N ILE A 34 -6.18 -29.30 3.31
CA ILE A 34 -6.58 -29.38 1.89
C ILE A 34 -5.81 -28.33 1.08
N TRP A 35 -5.84 -27.06 1.50
CA TRP A 35 -5.12 -26.00 0.78
C TRP A 35 -3.62 -26.27 0.72
N THR A 36 -3.02 -26.57 1.87
CA THR A 36 -1.57 -26.80 1.99
C THR A 36 -1.10 -27.97 1.13
N SER A 37 -1.86 -29.07 1.12
CA SER A 37 -1.56 -30.25 0.30
C SER A 37 -1.71 -29.96 -1.20
N ASN A 38 -2.80 -29.29 -1.59
CA ASN A 38 -3.05 -28.97 -2.99
C ASN A 38 -2.02 -27.98 -3.55
N LEU A 39 -1.71 -26.91 -2.82
CA LEU A 39 -0.67 -25.96 -3.23
C LEU A 39 0.70 -26.63 -3.30
N SER A 40 1.01 -27.58 -2.41
CA SER A 40 2.25 -28.36 -2.49
C SER A 40 2.33 -29.20 -3.76
N LEU A 41 1.22 -29.80 -4.20
CA LEU A 41 1.17 -30.54 -5.47
C LEU A 41 1.36 -29.62 -6.67
N ILE A 42 0.70 -28.46 -6.67
CA ILE A 42 0.82 -27.46 -7.73
C ILE A 42 2.27 -26.94 -7.81
N LEU A 43 2.87 -26.58 -6.67
CA LEU A 43 4.26 -26.10 -6.63
C LEU A 43 5.29 -27.13 -7.11
N LYS A 44 5.02 -28.43 -6.93
CA LYS A 44 5.91 -29.52 -7.39
C LYS A 44 5.72 -29.87 -8.87
N SER A 45 4.67 -29.37 -9.52
CA SER A 45 4.44 -29.62 -10.95
C SER A 45 5.49 -28.93 -11.82
N ASN A 46 5.71 -29.45 -13.03
CA ASN A 46 6.55 -28.76 -14.02
C ASN A 46 5.89 -27.46 -14.51
N ASP A 47 6.63 -26.63 -15.23
CA ASP A 47 6.20 -25.29 -15.61
C ASP A 47 4.94 -25.27 -16.48
N THR A 48 4.82 -26.21 -17.41
CA THR A 48 3.65 -26.34 -18.29
C THR A 48 2.42 -26.77 -17.50
N ASP A 49 2.54 -27.75 -16.61
CA ASP A 49 1.45 -28.20 -15.76
C ASP A 49 1.04 -27.09 -14.77
N PHE A 50 1.99 -26.37 -14.20
CA PHE A 50 1.75 -25.23 -13.33
C PHE A 50 0.94 -24.12 -14.04
N ALA A 51 1.36 -23.72 -15.25
CA ALA A 51 0.63 -22.76 -16.07
C ALA A 51 -0.80 -23.25 -16.38
N ASN A 52 -0.96 -24.53 -16.71
CA ASN A 52 -2.27 -25.12 -16.95
C ASN A 52 -3.16 -25.13 -15.69
N TYR A 53 -2.60 -25.39 -14.51
CA TYR A 53 -3.33 -25.27 -13.24
C TYR A 53 -3.87 -23.85 -13.04
N LEU A 54 -3.01 -22.84 -13.18
CA LEU A 54 -3.44 -21.45 -12.99
C LEU A 54 -4.48 -21.01 -14.01
N PHE A 55 -4.36 -21.44 -15.26
CA PHE A 55 -5.28 -21.01 -16.32
C PHE A 55 -6.63 -21.76 -16.30
N HIS A 56 -6.63 -23.08 -16.08
CA HIS A 56 -7.83 -23.90 -16.22
C HIS A 56 -8.53 -24.24 -14.90
N ASN A 57 -7.91 -24.02 -13.75
CA ASN A 57 -8.49 -24.37 -12.46
C ASN A 57 -9.15 -23.15 -11.78
N GLU A 58 -10.44 -22.95 -12.06
CA GLU A 58 -11.23 -21.87 -11.46
C GLU A 58 -11.26 -21.92 -9.93
N SER A 59 -11.18 -23.12 -9.33
CA SER A 59 -11.19 -23.26 -7.86
C SER A 59 -9.92 -22.69 -7.24
N LEU A 60 -8.76 -22.93 -7.87
CA LEU A 60 -7.49 -22.31 -7.48
C LEU A 60 -7.53 -20.79 -7.61
N GLN A 61 -8.08 -20.27 -8.71
CA GLN A 61 -8.22 -18.83 -8.93
C GLN A 61 -9.08 -18.17 -7.82
N LYS A 62 -10.25 -18.75 -7.53
CA LYS A 62 -11.14 -18.29 -6.46
C LYS A 62 -10.49 -18.40 -5.08
N PHE A 63 -9.71 -19.45 -4.84
CA PHE A 63 -8.94 -19.59 -3.61
C PHE A 63 -7.93 -18.45 -3.46
N LEU A 64 -7.12 -18.17 -4.49
CA LEU A 64 -6.13 -17.08 -4.43
C LEU A 64 -6.79 -15.73 -4.18
N GLU A 65 -7.87 -15.42 -4.90
CA GLU A 65 -8.64 -14.18 -4.72
C GLU A 65 -9.19 -14.04 -3.29
N SER A 66 -9.89 -15.08 -2.80
CA SER A 66 -10.47 -15.06 -1.45
C SER A 66 -9.41 -15.03 -0.36
N PHE A 67 -8.30 -15.77 -0.52
CA PHE A 67 -7.21 -15.81 0.44
C PHE A 67 -6.56 -14.44 0.59
N LEU A 68 -6.18 -13.80 -0.52
CA LEU A 68 -5.52 -12.50 -0.49
C LEU A 68 -6.45 -11.42 0.08
N ARG A 69 -7.68 -11.34 -0.42
CA ARG A 69 -8.66 -10.34 0.03
C ARG A 69 -8.98 -10.43 1.52
N ILE A 70 -9.09 -11.66 2.05
CA ILE A 70 -9.42 -11.87 3.48
C ILE A 70 -8.17 -11.63 4.34
N SER A 71 -7.03 -12.23 3.99
CA SER A 71 -5.79 -12.13 4.76
C SER A 71 -5.23 -10.70 4.80
N ALA A 72 -5.34 -9.95 3.71
CA ALA A 72 -4.94 -8.53 3.64
C ALA A 72 -5.79 -7.63 4.55
N LYS A 73 -7.02 -8.04 4.93
CA LYS A 73 -7.85 -7.34 5.91
C LYS A 73 -7.49 -7.72 7.34
N ILE A 74 -7.31 -9.03 7.61
CA ILE A 74 -7.01 -9.53 8.96
C ILE A 74 -5.68 -8.98 9.49
N ARG A 75 -4.63 -8.97 8.65
CA ARG A 75 -3.29 -8.50 9.05
C ARG A 75 -3.21 -7.02 9.41
N LYS A 76 -4.25 -6.22 9.13
CA LYS A 76 -4.32 -4.82 9.54
C LYS A 76 -4.65 -4.62 11.02
N PHE A 77 -5.25 -5.62 11.68
CA PHE A 77 -5.80 -5.47 13.03
C PHE A 77 -5.21 -6.43 14.08
N GLU A 78 -4.35 -7.39 13.70
CA GLU A 78 -3.77 -8.34 14.66
C GLU A 78 -2.43 -7.86 15.22
N VAL A 79 -2.43 -7.43 16.49
CA VAL A 79 -1.18 -7.13 17.23
C VAL A 79 -0.69 -8.33 18.06
N LEU A 80 -1.50 -9.37 18.37
CA LEU A 80 -1.10 -10.32 19.44
C LEU A 80 -1.52 -11.80 19.29
N GLN A 81 -1.96 -12.29 18.11
CA GLN A 81 -2.30 -13.71 17.99
C GLN A 81 -1.13 -14.57 17.52
N THR A 82 -0.80 -15.59 18.32
CA THR A 82 0.15 -16.65 17.93
C THR A 82 -0.48 -17.46 16.80
N ARG A 83 -0.05 -17.17 15.56
CA ARG A 83 -0.53 -17.89 14.37
C ARG A 83 -0.18 -19.37 14.41
N HIS A 84 -1.09 -20.21 13.95
CA HIS A 84 -0.84 -21.64 13.88
C HIS A 84 0.25 -21.92 12.83
N SER A 85 1.14 -22.87 13.09
CA SER A 85 2.24 -23.22 12.16
C SER A 85 1.77 -23.60 10.74
N MET A 86 0.56 -24.13 10.59
CA MET A 86 -0.05 -24.49 9.31
C MET A 86 -0.57 -23.27 8.55
N GLU A 87 -1.04 -22.23 9.24
CA GLU A 87 -1.40 -20.96 8.60
C GLU A 87 -0.17 -20.27 8.04
N VAL A 88 0.94 -20.32 8.78
CA VAL A 88 2.23 -19.82 8.30
C VAL A 88 2.75 -20.63 7.10
N ASP A 89 2.56 -21.95 7.08
CA ASP A 89 2.92 -22.77 5.92
C ASP A 89 2.03 -22.44 4.70
N LEU A 90 0.73 -22.24 4.91
CA LEU A 90 -0.19 -21.80 3.86
C LEU A 90 0.21 -20.44 3.28
N ASP A 91 0.47 -19.45 4.14
CA ASP A 91 0.95 -18.12 3.77
C ASP A 91 2.19 -18.19 2.87
N LYS A 92 3.16 -19.04 3.24
CA LYS A 92 4.40 -19.25 2.47
C LYS A 92 4.14 -19.92 1.14
N LYS A 93 3.22 -20.89 1.07
CA LYS A 93 2.88 -21.56 -0.19
C LYS A 93 2.13 -20.64 -1.13
N VAL A 94 1.21 -19.82 -0.64
CA VAL A 94 0.55 -18.80 -1.48
C VAL A 94 1.58 -17.84 -2.04
N LEU A 95 2.48 -17.30 -1.20
CA LEU A 95 3.58 -16.47 -1.69
C LEU A 95 4.43 -17.19 -2.75
N ALA A 96 4.78 -18.46 -2.54
CA ALA A 96 5.55 -19.23 -3.52
C ALA A 96 4.81 -19.42 -4.86
N ILE A 97 3.48 -19.60 -4.84
CA ILE A 97 2.66 -19.65 -6.05
C ILE A 97 2.73 -18.31 -6.80
N LEU A 98 2.58 -17.19 -6.08
CA LEU A 98 2.63 -15.85 -6.67
C LEU A 98 3.98 -15.55 -7.29
N LEU A 99 5.08 -15.82 -6.56
CA LEU A 99 6.43 -15.62 -7.07
C LEU A 99 6.68 -16.46 -8.31
N ARG A 100 6.31 -17.75 -8.29
CA ARG A 100 6.46 -18.63 -9.45
C ARG A 100 5.62 -18.19 -10.64
N LEU A 101 4.39 -17.73 -10.42
CA LEU A 101 3.53 -17.15 -11.46
C LEU A 101 4.20 -15.97 -12.15
N SER A 102 4.87 -15.10 -11.39
CA SER A 102 5.50 -13.91 -11.97
C SER A 102 6.76 -14.21 -12.78
N GLU A 103 7.42 -15.37 -12.61
CA GLU A 103 8.67 -15.62 -13.32
C GLU A 103 8.48 -15.53 -14.85
N PRO A 104 9.37 -14.83 -15.58
CA PRO A 104 9.22 -14.62 -17.03
C PRO A 104 9.09 -15.93 -17.82
N SER A 105 9.79 -16.99 -17.40
CA SER A 105 9.70 -18.32 -18.02
C SER A 105 8.33 -18.98 -17.87
N ILE A 106 7.56 -18.58 -16.86
CA ILE A 106 6.21 -19.10 -16.58
C ILE A 106 5.15 -18.22 -17.23
N SER A 107 5.22 -16.90 -16.99
CA SER A 107 4.21 -15.96 -17.45
C SER A 107 4.15 -15.86 -18.98
N SER A 108 5.25 -16.16 -19.68
CA SER A 108 5.33 -16.21 -21.15
C SER A 108 4.84 -17.52 -21.78
N ILE A 109 4.50 -18.55 -21.00
CA ILE A 109 3.99 -19.83 -21.52
C ILE A 109 2.68 -19.58 -22.26
N GLN A 110 2.58 -20.07 -23.50
CA GLN A 110 1.36 -19.98 -24.28
C GLN A 110 0.31 -20.97 -23.79
N VAL A 111 -0.83 -20.47 -23.33
CA VAL A 111 -1.94 -21.28 -22.80
C VAL A 111 -3.13 -21.39 -23.76
N LYS A 112 -3.21 -20.48 -24.73
CA LYS A 112 -4.23 -20.47 -25.79
C LYS A 112 -3.70 -19.68 -26.98
N ASN A 113 -3.85 -20.19 -28.21
CA ASN A 113 -3.49 -19.55 -29.50
C ASN A 113 -2.84 -18.14 -29.42
N GLY A 114 -1.54 -18.09 -29.15
CA GLY A 114 -0.75 -16.84 -29.13
C GLY A 114 -0.89 -15.94 -27.90
N ILE A 115 -1.71 -16.31 -26.91
CA ILE A 115 -1.90 -15.61 -25.64
C ILE A 115 -1.02 -16.27 -24.57
N THR A 116 -0.20 -15.45 -23.92
CA THR A 116 0.65 -15.89 -22.80
C THR A 116 -0.17 -16.11 -21.53
N LEU A 117 0.37 -16.85 -20.54
CA LEU A 117 -0.30 -17.05 -19.26
C LEU A 117 -0.61 -15.71 -18.57
N GLY A 118 0.35 -14.78 -18.56
CA GLY A 118 0.17 -13.45 -17.95
C GLY A 118 -1.01 -12.69 -18.56
N GLU A 119 -1.07 -12.62 -19.88
CA GLU A 119 -2.18 -11.98 -20.61
C GLU A 119 -3.52 -12.69 -20.37
N ALA A 120 -3.52 -14.02 -20.32
CA ALA A 120 -4.73 -14.81 -20.11
C ALA A 120 -5.30 -14.57 -18.69
N LEU A 121 -4.44 -14.50 -17.67
CA LEU A 121 -4.83 -14.24 -16.29
C LEU A 121 -5.26 -12.78 -16.08
N TYR A 122 -4.70 -11.84 -16.84
CA TYR A 122 -5.19 -10.47 -16.90
C TYR A 122 -6.59 -10.39 -17.52
N GLN A 123 -6.81 -11.07 -18.66
CA GLN A 123 -8.12 -11.12 -19.32
C GLN A 123 -9.20 -11.78 -18.45
N SER A 124 -8.83 -12.70 -17.55
CA SER A 124 -9.74 -13.30 -16.58
C SER A 124 -9.88 -12.52 -15.27
N ASN A 125 -9.29 -11.32 -15.17
CA ASN A 125 -9.27 -10.46 -13.99
C ASN A 125 -8.62 -11.09 -12.73
N LEU A 126 -7.81 -12.14 -12.89
CA LEU A 126 -7.03 -12.69 -11.77
C LEU A 126 -5.84 -11.79 -11.47
N ILE A 127 -5.13 -11.33 -12.50
CA ILE A 127 -4.12 -10.28 -12.38
C ILE A 127 -4.81 -8.95 -12.70
N SER A 128 -4.98 -8.12 -11.68
CA SER A 128 -5.60 -6.81 -11.76
C SER A 128 -4.95 -5.87 -10.74
N VAL A 129 -5.20 -4.56 -10.83
CA VAL A 129 -4.70 -3.61 -9.82
C VAL A 129 -5.17 -4.00 -8.42
N SER A 130 -6.43 -4.38 -8.24
CA SER A 130 -6.94 -4.84 -6.94
C SER A 130 -6.18 -6.06 -6.41
N PHE A 131 -5.88 -7.04 -7.26
CA PHE A 131 -5.08 -8.20 -6.87
C PHE A 131 -3.67 -7.81 -6.43
N LEU A 132 -3.01 -6.90 -7.16
CA LEU A 132 -1.69 -6.42 -6.80
C LEU A 132 -1.70 -5.64 -5.48
N LEU A 133 -2.73 -4.84 -5.23
CA LEU A 133 -2.94 -4.13 -3.96
C LEU A 133 -3.09 -5.11 -2.78
N ASP A 134 -3.83 -6.22 -2.95
CA ASP A 134 -3.94 -7.24 -1.90
C ASP A 134 -2.60 -7.96 -1.65
N VAL A 135 -1.82 -8.24 -2.70
CA VAL A 135 -0.49 -8.86 -2.58
C VAL A 135 0.48 -7.96 -1.81
N VAL A 136 0.57 -6.68 -2.16
CA VAL A 136 1.48 -5.75 -1.47
C VAL A 136 1.03 -5.47 -0.03
N ALA A 137 -0.27 -5.35 0.22
CA ALA A 137 -0.80 -5.22 1.59
C ALA A 137 -0.43 -6.42 2.46
N MET A 138 -0.44 -7.63 1.88
CA MET A 138 -0.16 -8.86 2.64
C MET A 138 1.34 -9.11 2.84
N TYR A 139 2.16 -8.87 1.82
CA TYR A 139 3.56 -9.32 1.79
C TYR A 139 4.59 -8.21 1.61
N GLY A 140 4.21 -7.02 1.14
CA GLY A 140 5.12 -5.95 0.73
C GLY A 140 6.09 -5.54 1.83
N ARG A 141 5.62 -5.36 3.07
CA ARG A 141 6.47 -4.94 4.19
C ARG A 141 7.45 -6.01 4.69
N SER A 142 7.12 -7.29 4.53
CA SER A 142 7.92 -8.40 5.10
C SER A 142 8.78 -9.12 4.06
N ASN A 143 8.54 -8.90 2.76
CA ASN A 143 9.21 -9.58 1.65
C ASN A 143 9.54 -8.59 0.52
N ILE A 144 10.06 -7.40 0.88
CA ILE A 144 10.25 -6.25 -0.02
C ILE A 144 10.85 -6.68 -1.37
N LYS A 145 12.06 -7.26 -1.36
CA LYS A 145 12.77 -7.67 -2.59
C LYS A 145 12.00 -8.65 -3.45
N GLN A 146 11.33 -9.63 -2.84
CA GLN A 146 10.59 -10.65 -3.56
C GLN A 146 9.32 -10.07 -4.19
N ILE A 147 8.66 -9.16 -3.48
CA ILE A 147 7.45 -8.50 -3.97
C ILE A 147 7.78 -7.43 -5.01
N GLU A 148 8.88 -6.70 -4.87
CA GLU A 148 9.39 -5.80 -5.90
C GLU A 148 9.64 -6.56 -7.20
N LYS A 149 10.41 -7.67 -7.15
CA LYS A 149 10.63 -8.54 -8.32
C LYS A 149 9.32 -9.07 -8.91
N PHE A 150 8.36 -9.46 -8.06
CA PHE A 150 7.05 -9.92 -8.49
C PHE A 150 6.29 -8.83 -9.27
N ILE A 151 6.17 -7.62 -8.71
CA ILE A 151 5.47 -6.50 -9.34
C ILE A 151 6.13 -6.13 -10.67
N ASP A 152 7.46 -6.01 -10.69
CA ASP A 152 8.23 -5.71 -11.91
C ASP A 152 7.99 -6.73 -13.02
N ASN A 153 8.01 -8.01 -12.67
CA ASN A 153 7.77 -9.08 -13.62
C ASN A 153 6.34 -9.06 -14.16
N ILE A 154 5.35 -8.81 -13.30
CA ILE A 154 3.94 -8.72 -13.73
C ILE A 154 3.76 -7.52 -14.67
N ILE A 155 4.32 -6.36 -14.34
CA ILE A 155 4.27 -5.16 -15.20
C ILE A 155 4.91 -5.41 -16.56
N LYS A 156 6.07 -6.09 -16.59
CA LYS A 156 6.75 -6.46 -17.85
C LYS A 156 5.95 -7.46 -18.68
N SER A 157 5.29 -8.42 -18.02
CA SER A 157 4.48 -9.45 -18.67
C SER A 157 3.13 -8.92 -19.17
N VAL A 158 2.52 -8.01 -18.41
CA VAL A 158 1.19 -7.43 -18.65
C VAL A 158 1.30 -5.90 -18.63
N THR A 159 1.79 -5.33 -19.72
CA THR A 159 2.08 -3.89 -19.82
C THR A 159 0.87 -2.98 -19.60
N LYS A 160 -0.36 -3.50 -19.84
CA LYS A 160 -1.62 -2.78 -19.60
C LYS A 160 -1.85 -2.43 -18.13
N ILE A 161 -1.24 -3.15 -17.18
CA ILE A 161 -1.36 -2.87 -15.75
C ILE A 161 -0.92 -1.44 -15.40
N ILE A 162 0.04 -0.86 -16.13
CA ILE A 162 0.47 0.53 -15.92
C ILE A 162 -0.65 1.52 -16.25
N GLN A 163 -1.36 1.30 -17.37
CA GLN A 163 -2.51 2.12 -17.76
C GLN A 163 -3.64 1.99 -16.74
N ASP A 164 -3.85 0.79 -16.19
CA ASP A 164 -4.83 0.58 -15.13
C ASP A 164 -4.43 1.31 -13.84
N PHE A 165 -3.15 1.27 -13.44
CA PHE A 165 -2.66 2.06 -12.29
C PHE A 165 -2.83 3.55 -12.50
N GLU A 166 -2.55 4.03 -13.72
CA GLU A 166 -2.76 5.42 -14.13
C GLU A 166 -4.23 5.86 -13.98
N MET A 167 -5.19 4.99 -14.30
CA MET A 167 -6.62 5.26 -14.14
C MET A 167 -7.05 5.18 -12.66
N HIS A 168 -6.56 4.16 -11.94
CA HIS A 168 -6.93 3.92 -10.56
C HIS A 168 -6.30 4.93 -9.58
N SER A 169 -5.12 5.50 -9.88
CA SER A 169 -4.48 6.49 -9.01
C SER A 169 -5.36 7.72 -8.81
N SER A 170 -5.92 8.26 -9.90
CA SER A 170 -6.86 9.39 -9.86
C SER A 170 -8.10 9.08 -9.01
N THR A 171 -8.63 7.87 -9.15
CA THR A 171 -9.78 7.40 -8.38
C THR A 171 -9.46 7.30 -6.89
N ILE A 172 -8.28 6.77 -6.54
CA ILE A 172 -7.85 6.61 -5.14
C ILE A 172 -7.62 7.98 -4.48
N VAL A 173 -6.96 8.93 -5.16
CA VAL A 173 -6.77 10.28 -4.62
C VAL A 173 -8.12 10.98 -4.41
N LYS A 174 -9.06 10.84 -5.35
CA LYS A 174 -10.42 11.35 -5.18
C LYS A 174 -11.11 10.74 -3.96
N TYR A 175 -10.93 9.43 -3.71
CA TYR A 175 -11.47 8.79 -2.51
C TYR A 175 -10.87 9.36 -1.22
N ILE A 176 -9.56 9.64 -1.17
CA ILE A 176 -8.92 10.29 -0.02
C ILE A 176 -9.57 11.65 0.26
N LYS A 177 -9.75 12.49 -0.78
CA LYS A 177 -10.42 13.79 -0.65
C LYS A 177 -11.86 13.63 -0.13
N VAL A 178 -12.64 12.74 -0.73
CA VAL A 178 -14.03 12.47 -0.32
C VAL A 178 -14.12 12.00 1.14
N ILE A 179 -13.17 11.17 1.60
CA ILE A 179 -13.09 10.77 3.01
C ILE A 179 -12.86 12.00 3.91
N GLY A 180 -11.94 12.88 3.53
CA GLY A 180 -11.69 14.14 4.25
C GLY A 180 -12.92 15.03 4.33
N ASP A 181 -13.59 15.24 3.19
CA ASP A 181 -14.83 16.03 3.11
C ASP A 181 -15.93 15.44 4.01
N LYS A 182 -16.05 14.10 4.08
CA LYS A 182 -17.03 13.44 4.94
C LYS A 182 -16.76 13.68 6.42
N PHE A 183 -15.50 13.69 6.86
CA PHE A 183 -15.17 14.05 8.24
C PHE A 183 -15.48 15.52 8.53
N GLN A 184 -15.21 16.42 7.58
CA GLN A 184 -15.54 17.84 7.70
C GLN A 184 -17.06 18.07 7.79
N GLU A 185 -17.86 17.43 6.92
CA GLU A 185 -19.32 17.46 6.94
C GLU A 185 -19.88 17.00 8.31
N ILE A 186 -19.32 15.90 8.84
CA ILE A 186 -19.73 15.36 10.15
C ILE A 186 -19.42 16.38 11.26
N ALA A 187 -18.23 16.99 11.24
CA ALA A 187 -17.82 18.00 12.22
C ALA A 187 -18.66 19.28 12.14
N ASP A 188 -19.00 19.76 10.94
CA ASP A 188 -19.81 20.97 10.81
C ASP A 188 -21.27 20.75 11.23
N SER A 189 -21.82 19.55 11.02
CA SER A 189 -23.15 19.18 11.51
C SER A 189 -23.27 19.22 13.04
N GLU A 190 -22.15 19.07 13.75
CA GLU A 190 -22.06 19.15 15.22
C GLU A 190 -22.38 20.55 15.75
N LYS A 191 -21.91 21.60 15.07
CA LYS A 191 -22.15 23.00 15.47
C LYS A 191 -23.65 23.33 15.55
N THR A 192 -24.48 22.61 14.80
CA THR A 192 -25.92 22.82 14.65
C THR A 192 -26.81 21.96 15.56
N ASN A 193 -26.39 20.79 16.04
CA ASN A 193 -27.27 19.84 16.75
C ASN A 193 -26.60 19.19 17.98
N LYS A 194 -27.00 19.64 19.19
CA LYS A 194 -26.49 19.19 20.50
C LYS A 194 -27.37 18.10 21.16
N SER A 195 -27.54 16.94 20.51
CA SER A 195 -28.30 15.83 21.09
C SER A 195 -27.46 14.55 21.17
N ILE A 196 -27.43 13.92 22.33
CA ILE A 196 -26.65 12.70 22.64
C ILE A 196 -26.98 11.52 21.68
N MET A 197 -28.22 11.41 21.20
CA MET A 197 -28.62 10.36 20.24
C MET A 197 -28.11 10.64 18.82
N SER A 198 -27.88 11.92 18.47
CA SER A 198 -27.21 12.33 17.23
C SER A 198 -25.74 11.92 17.24
N ASP A 199 -25.12 12.00 18.42
CA ASP A 199 -23.69 11.83 18.62
C ASP A 199 -23.22 10.37 18.46
N LYS A 200 -23.96 9.39 18.99
CA LYS A 200 -23.66 7.96 18.72
C LYS A 200 -23.83 7.58 17.25
N LYS A 201 -24.84 8.12 16.57
CA LYS A 201 -25.06 7.87 15.13
C LYS A 201 -23.95 8.46 14.27
N LYS A 202 -23.39 9.62 14.65
CA LYS A 202 -22.23 10.22 13.98
C LYS A 202 -20.98 9.37 14.11
N LEU A 203 -20.68 8.84 15.31
CA LEU A 203 -19.53 7.96 15.53
C LEU A 203 -19.63 6.68 14.68
N VAL A 204 -20.80 6.05 14.65
CA VAL A 204 -21.06 4.88 13.78
C VAL A 204 -20.85 5.22 12.30
N ASN A 205 -21.22 6.42 11.88
CA ASN A 205 -21.02 6.86 10.49
C ASN A 205 -19.55 7.22 10.19
N ALA A 206 -18.77 7.68 11.18
CA ALA A 206 -17.39 8.12 11.01
C ALA A 206 -16.39 6.95 10.95
N ARG A 207 -16.63 5.88 11.72
CA ARG A 207 -15.71 4.74 11.85
C ARG A 207 -15.34 4.06 10.51
N PRO A 208 -16.27 3.77 9.59
CA PRO A 208 -15.92 3.15 8.31
C PRO A 208 -14.95 4.00 7.47
N TYR A 209 -15.07 5.34 7.53
CA TYR A 209 -14.17 6.23 6.80
C TYR A 209 -12.75 6.22 7.35
N LEU A 210 -12.59 6.09 8.67
CA LEU A 210 -11.27 5.90 9.29
C LEU A 210 -10.65 4.57 8.87
N GLU A 211 -11.45 3.49 8.89
CA GLU A 211 -11.02 2.17 8.43
C GLU A 211 -10.59 2.20 6.95
N TYR A 212 -11.34 2.89 6.07
CA TYR A 212 -10.96 3.06 4.67
C TYR A 212 -9.67 3.86 4.50
N MET A 213 -9.50 4.96 5.22
CA MET A 213 -8.27 5.75 5.11
C MET A 213 -7.06 4.96 5.59
N LEU A 214 -7.20 4.23 6.70
CA LEU A 214 -6.15 3.35 7.20
C LEU A 214 -5.77 2.26 6.18
N ASP A 215 -6.79 1.63 5.59
CA ASP A 215 -6.64 0.62 4.54
C ASP A 215 -5.88 1.14 3.32
N ILE A 216 -6.29 2.30 2.81
CA ILE A 216 -5.64 3.00 1.70
C ILE A 216 -4.19 3.35 2.05
N SER A 217 -3.96 4.00 3.20
CA SER A 217 -2.64 4.52 3.57
C SER A 217 -1.61 3.39 3.72
N VAL A 218 -1.96 2.33 4.45
CA VAL A 218 -1.07 1.18 4.66
C VAL A 218 -0.80 0.42 3.36
N THR A 219 -1.83 0.27 2.52
CA THR A 219 -1.70 -0.47 1.26
C THR A 219 -0.85 0.29 0.24
N LEU A 220 -1.05 1.60 0.10
CA LEU A 220 -0.22 2.45 -0.76
C LEU A 220 1.22 2.56 -0.26
N ASP A 221 1.42 2.65 1.06
CA ASP A 221 2.77 2.65 1.66
C ASP A 221 3.52 1.37 1.28
N CYS A 222 2.90 0.21 1.49
CA CYS A 222 3.44 -1.08 1.04
C CYS A 222 3.71 -1.15 -0.47
N LEU A 223 2.85 -0.55 -1.29
CA LEU A 223 3.02 -0.51 -2.75
C LEU A 223 4.21 0.35 -3.16
N PHE A 224 4.40 1.51 -2.54
CA PHE A 224 5.45 2.47 -2.92
C PHE A 224 6.82 2.03 -2.44
N ILE A 225 6.89 1.25 -1.35
CA ILE A 225 8.10 0.55 -0.93
C ILE A 225 8.60 -0.39 -2.05
N VAL A 226 7.69 -1.12 -2.70
CA VAL A 226 8.05 -2.19 -3.65
C VAL A 226 7.94 -1.78 -5.13
N SER A 227 7.43 -0.59 -5.43
CA SER A 227 7.28 -0.13 -6.82
C SER A 227 7.43 1.38 -6.95
N LYS A 228 8.66 1.82 -7.26
CA LYS A 228 8.97 3.23 -7.55
C LYS A 228 8.22 3.75 -8.77
N LEU A 229 8.02 2.89 -9.78
CA LEU A 229 7.28 3.24 -10.98
C LEU A 229 5.84 3.65 -10.63
N VAL A 230 5.15 2.88 -9.81
CA VAL A 230 3.77 3.19 -9.41
C VAL A 230 3.73 4.41 -8.48
N ALA A 231 4.71 4.59 -7.59
CA ALA A 231 4.81 5.81 -6.79
C ALA A 231 4.90 7.08 -7.66
N ASN A 232 5.70 7.05 -8.74
CA ASN A 232 5.79 8.15 -9.70
C ASN A 232 4.47 8.39 -10.42
N ILE A 233 3.70 7.36 -10.77
CA ILE A 233 2.35 7.51 -11.38
C ILE A 233 1.42 8.30 -10.45
N PHE A 234 1.50 8.10 -9.13
CA PHE A 234 0.71 8.88 -8.17
C PHE A 234 1.23 10.30 -8.01
N ASN A 235 2.55 10.48 -7.95
CA ASN A 235 3.17 11.79 -7.71
C ASN A 235 3.10 12.74 -8.92
N ASP A 236 3.27 12.23 -10.14
CA ASP A 236 3.43 13.04 -11.36
C ASP A 236 2.08 13.41 -12.02
N ARG A 237 0.95 12.95 -11.47
CA ARG A 237 -0.39 13.30 -11.97
C ARG A 237 -0.75 14.74 -11.63
N GLN A 238 -0.79 15.60 -12.65
CA GLN A 238 -1.23 17.00 -12.52
C GLN A 238 -2.76 17.19 -12.69
N ASP A 239 -3.48 16.16 -13.17
CA ASP A 239 -4.90 16.24 -13.54
C ASP A 239 -5.89 16.25 -12.36
N PHE A 240 -5.44 16.48 -11.12
CA PHE A 240 -6.39 16.67 -10.03
C PHE A 240 -7.16 17.96 -10.32
N GLU A 241 -8.50 17.95 -10.23
CA GLU A 241 -9.40 19.05 -10.61
C GLU A 241 -9.03 20.44 -10.01
N ASP A 242 -8.05 20.47 -9.09
CA ASP A 242 -7.51 21.63 -8.38
C ASP A 242 -5.97 21.83 -8.51
N ASN A 243 -5.26 21.10 -9.39
CA ASN A 243 -3.78 21.03 -9.45
C ASN A 243 -3.09 20.62 -8.12
N VAL A 244 -3.81 19.94 -7.22
CA VAL A 244 -3.28 19.51 -5.91
C VAL A 244 -2.62 18.15 -6.04
N ASP A 245 -1.30 18.10 -5.88
CA ASP A 245 -0.51 16.86 -5.97
C ASP A 245 -0.92 15.81 -4.93
N PHE A 246 -0.52 14.55 -5.17
CA PHE A 246 -0.72 13.47 -4.21
C PHE A 246 -0.15 13.80 -2.82
N LEU A 247 1.08 14.30 -2.75
CA LEU A 247 1.73 14.66 -1.49
C LEU A 247 1.02 15.81 -0.76
N MET A 248 0.50 16.80 -1.49
CA MET A 248 -0.31 17.87 -0.91
C MET A 248 -1.65 17.36 -0.39
N THR A 249 -2.25 16.38 -1.08
CA THR A 249 -3.48 15.72 -0.60
C THR A 249 -3.25 14.97 0.71
N ILE A 250 -2.12 14.25 0.82
CA ILE A 250 -1.73 13.54 2.04
C ILE A 250 -1.42 14.50 3.19
N GLU A 251 -0.67 15.56 2.93
CA GLU A 251 -0.38 16.62 3.91
C GLU A 251 -1.66 17.25 4.43
N ASN A 252 -2.56 17.69 3.55
CA ASN A 252 -3.81 18.31 3.98
C ASN A 252 -4.67 17.34 4.80
N PHE A 253 -4.69 16.05 4.43
CA PHE A 253 -5.37 15.04 5.24
C PHE A 253 -4.75 14.93 6.62
N TYR A 254 -3.41 14.93 6.71
CA TYR A 254 -2.70 14.82 7.96
C TYR A 254 -2.89 16.04 8.86
N ASP A 255 -2.60 17.23 8.34
CA ASP A 255 -2.51 18.46 9.13
C ASP A 255 -3.89 19.06 9.41
N ASN A 256 -4.87 18.89 8.50
CA ASN A 256 -6.19 19.50 8.65
C ASN A 256 -7.28 18.50 9.03
N ILE A 257 -7.28 17.28 8.48
CA ILE A 257 -8.37 16.32 8.72
C ILE A 257 -8.14 15.48 9.98
N ILE A 258 -6.93 14.96 10.25
CA ILE A 258 -6.68 14.15 11.45
C ILE A 258 -7.02 14.88 12.76
N PRO A 259 -6.73 16.19 12.95
CA PRO A 259 -7.16 16.92 14.13
C PRO A 259 -8.68 16.97 14.29
N ILE A 260 -9.42 17.08 13.18
CA ILE A 260 -10.89 17.00 13.18
C ILE A 260 -11.34 15.61 13.64
N ILE A 261 -10.76 14.55 13.07
CA ILE A 261 -11.06 13.17 13.44
C ILE A 261 -10.78 12.94 14.94
N SER A 262 -9.63 13.39 15.41
CA SER A 262 -9.21 13.27 16.81
C SER A 262 -10.16 14.00 17.75
N LYS A 263 -10.60 15.22 17.38
CA LYS A 263 -11.56 15.99 18.18
C LYS A 263 -12.93 15.32 18.19
N LEU A 264 -13.41 14.85 17.05
CA LEU A 264 -14.67 14.11 16.94
C LEU A 264 -14.64 12.91 17.89
N PHE A 265 -13.61 12.06 17.82
CA PHE A 265 -13.57 10.85 18.65
C PHE A 265 -13.32 11.11 20.14
N LYS A 266 -12.51 12.11 20.53
CA LYS A 266 -12.35 12.51 21.94
C LYS A 266 -13.66 12.92 22.61
N LEU A 267 -14.58 13.54 21.87
CA LEU A 267 -15.92 13.88 22.39
C LEU A 267 -16.77 12.65 22.71
N PHE A 268 -16.43 11.49 22.15
CA PHE A 268 -17.17 10.23 22.32
C PHE A 268 -16.47 9.22 23.26
N GLU A 269 -15.23 9.47 23.70
CA GLU A 269 -14.45 8.61 24.62
C GLU A 269 -14.99 8.59 26.07
N SER A 270 -16.06 9.34 26.40
CA SER A 270 -16.70 9.27 27.72
C SER A 270 -17.42 7.93 27.99
N ASP A 271 -17.74 7.17 26.94
CA ASP A 271 -18.24 5.79 27.05
C ASP A 271 -17.04 4.81 26.91
N LYS A 272 -16.83 3.95 27.91
CA LYS A 272 -15.68 3.01 28.08
C LYS A 272 -15.49 1.95 26.97
N GLU A 273 -16.03 2.15 25.77
CA GLU A 273 -16.07 1.18 24.65
C GLU A 273 -15.09 1.49 23.50
N SER A 274 -14.20 2.49 23.58
CA SER A 274 -13.44 3.00 22.42
C SER A 274 -11.89 2.97 22.45
N PRO A 275 -11.18 2.04 23.14
CA PRO A 275 -9.72 2.01 23.12
C PRO A 275 -9.10 1.75 21.73
N ASP A 276 -9.86 1.21 20.77
CA ASP A 276 -9.35 0.92 19.41
C ASP A 276 -9.13 2.18 18.57
N ILE A 277 -9.86 3.28 18.78
CA ILE A 277 -9.86 4.43 17.85
C ILE A 277 -8.60 5.28 18.00
N SER A 278 -8.21 5.56 19.25
CA SER A 278 -6.95 6.27 19.53
C SER A 278 -5.74 5.48 19.00
N ARG A 279 -5.77 4.15 19.07
CA ARG A 279 -4.76 3.29 18.43
C ARG A 279 -4.78 3.42 16.91
N ASP A 280 -5.94 3.29 16.28
CA ASP A 280 -6.08 3.33 14.82
C ASP A 280 -5.66 4.70 14.25
N LEU A 281 -5.89 5.80 14.98
CA LEU A 281 -5.40 7.13 14.63
C LEU A 281 -3.88 7.23 14.67
N ILE A 282 -3.23 6.68 15.70
CA ILE A 282 -1.76 6.64 15.79
C ILE A 282 -1.20 5.82 14.62
N ILE A 283 -1.78 4.65 14.33
CA ILE A 283 -1.36 3.81 13.20
C ILE A 283 -1.54 4.58 11.88
N LEU A 284 -2.66 5.29 11.70
CA LEU A 284 -2.89 6.12 10.52
C LEU A 284 -1.83 7.21 10.38
N LYS A 285 -1.49 7.94 11.46
CA LYS A 285 -0.43 8.96 11.43
C LYS A 285 0.90 8.35 11.00
N HIS A 286 1.33 7.24 11.60
CA HIS A 286 2.55 6.55 11.17
C HIS A 286 2.48 6.08 9.71
N ALA A 287 1.35 5.55 9.26
CA ALA A 287 1.16 5.09 7.89
C ALA A 287 1.27 6.25 6.88
N LEU A 288 0.73 7.43 7.19
CA LEU A 288 0.80 8.61 6.32
C LEU A 288 2.20 9.24 6.29
N VAL A 289 2.90 9.28 7.43
CA VAL A 289 4.30 9.73 7.50
C VAL A 289 5.19 8.79 6.68
N SER A 290 5.03 7.47 6.85
CA SER A 290 5.73 6.45 6.07
C SER A 290 5.42 6.54 4.56
N LEU A 291 4.14 6.68 4.21
CA LEU A 291 3.70 6.83 2.81
C LEU A 291 4.33 8.08 2.16
N THR A 292 4.35 9.19 2.89
CA THR A 292 5.00 10.44 2.45
C THR A 292 6.48 10.22 2.21
N PHE A 293 7.17 9.59 3.16
CA PHE A 293 8.60 9.27 3.03
C PHE A 293 8.88 8.38 1.82
N HIS A 294 8.16 7.26 1.65
CA HIS A 294 8.40 6.36 0.53
C HIS A 294 8.05 6.99 -0.82
N THR A 295 7.08 7.90 -0.87
CA THR A 295 6.81 8.72 -2.06
C THR A 295 8.01 9.63 -2.36
N LEU A 296 8.52 10.36 -1.38
CA LEU A 296 9.69 11.23 -1.54
C LEU A 296 10.92 10.44 -1.98
N ASN A 297 11.14 9.28 -1.37
CA ASN A 297 12.25 8.40 -1.70
C ASN A 297 12.15 7.85 -3.12
N ALA A 298 10.97 7.37 -3.54
CA ALA A 298 10.77 6.81 -4.86
C ALA A 298 10.82 7.86 -5.98
N CYS A 299 10.27 9.06 -5.74
CA CYS A 299 10.06 10.07 -6.77
C CYS A 299 11.18 11.11 -6.84
N TYR A 300 11.94 11.32 -5.75
CA TYR A 300 12.98 12.36 -5.69
C TYR A 300 14.33 11.84 -5.21
N PHE A 301 14.41 11.15 -4.06
CA PHE A 301 15.73 10.76 -3.52
C PHE A 301 16.43 9.69 -4.37
N SER A 302 15.72 8.62 -4.73
CA SER A 302 16.28 7.55 -5.55
C SER A 302 16.69 8.03 -6.95
N PRO A 303 15.91 8.87 -7.65
CA PRO A 303 16.33 9.45 -8.93
C PRO A 303 17.60 10.31 -8.87
N VAL A 304 17.88 10.99 -7.75
CA VAL A 304 19.13 11.75 -7.57
C VAL A 304 20.31 10.90 -7.09
N GLY A 305 20.14 9.57 -7.10
CA GLY A 305 21.19 8.60 -6.80
C GLY A 305 21.37 8.33 -5.31
N LEU A 306 20.34 8.56 -4.49
CA LEU A 306 20.38 8.26 -3.06
C LEU A 306 19.29 7.27 -2.70
N THR A 307 19.69 6.13 -2.13
CA THR A 307 18.77 5.08 -1.70
C THR A 307 18.88 4.87 -0.21
N SER A 308 17.75 4.79 0.49
CA SER A 308 17.70 4.23 1.83
C SER A 308 18.03 2.73 1.80
N ASN A 309 18.86 2.27 2.73
CA ASN A 309 19.18 0.86 2.86
C ASN A 309 18.00 0.10 3.48
N GLU A 310 17.75 -1.12 3.00
CA GLU A 310 16.65 -1.94 3.52
C GLU A 310 16.91 -2.33 4.98
N GLY A 311 16.06 -1.87 5.89
CA GLY A 311 16.13 -2.18 7.32
C GLY A 311 16.89 -1.14 8.17
N ASP A 312 17.48 -0.13 7.56
CA ASP A 312 18.05 1.02 8.25
C ASP A 312 17.73 2.30 7.48
N VAL A 313 16.62 2.93 7.85
CA VAL A 313 16.12 4.12 7.15
C VAL A 313 17.04 5.33 7.38
N TYR A 314 17.97 5.25 8.34
CA TYR A 314 19.00 6.26 8.58
C TYR A 314 20.23 6.08 7.68
N SER A 315 20.50 4.87 7.16
CA SER A 315 21.56 4.71 6.15
C SER A 315 21.06 5.11 4.77
N PHE A 316 21.56 6.26 4.33
CA PHE A 316 21.51 6.70 2.95
C PHE A 316 22.77 6.20 2.23
N VAL A 317 22.62 5.54 1.09
CA VAL A 317 23.74 5.07 0.27
C VAL A 317 23.64 5.74 -1.10
N LYS A 318 24.77 6.21 -1.60
CA LYS A 318 24.87 6.71 -2.97
C LYS A 318 24.83 5.50 -3.90
N SER A 319 23.85 5.43 -4.80
CA SER A 319 23.80 4.38 -5.80
C SER A 319 24.90 4.61 -6.84
N ASP A 320 25.63 3.55 -7.20
CA ASP A 320 26.65 3.57 -8.26
C ASP A 320 26.04 3.67 -9.68
N ASP A 321 24.71 3.68 -9.79
CA ASP A 321 24.01 3.83 -11.05
C ASP A 321 24.31 5.21 -11.65
N LYS A 322 24.71 5.20 -12.92
CA LYS A 322 25.03 6.43 -13.66
C LYS A 322 23.78 7.29 -13.72
N LEU A 323 23.90 8.50 -13.18
CA LEU A 323 22.96 9.60 -13.38
C LEU A 323 23.05 10.02 -14.85
N GLU A 324 22.30 9.34 -15.73
CA GLU A 324 22.44 9.48 -17.19
C GLU A 324 21.77 10.76 -17.76
N ASP A 325 20.95 11.47 -16.98
CA ASP A 325 20.22 12.65 -17.45
C ASP A 325 20.21 13.79 -16.39
N ILE A 326 21.10 14.77 -16.58
CA ILE A 326 21.26 15.94 -15.71
C ILE A 326 20.02 16.85 -15.74
N GLU A 327 19.32 16.96 -16.88
CA GLU A 327 18.13 17.80 -17.00
C GLU A 327 16.98 17.22 -16.18
N ASN A 328 16.76 15.89 -16.27
CA ASN A 328 15.79 15.19 -15.45
C ASN A 328 16.09 15.27 -13.94
N ILE A 329 17.37 15.21 -13.56
CA ILE A 329 17.77 15.37 -12.15
C ILE A 329 17.46 16.77 -11.65
N ASN A 330 17.77 17.81 -12.44
CA ASN A 330 17.47 19.19 -12.05
C ASN A 330 15.97 19.43 -11.89
N SER A 331 15.14 18.91 -12.81
CA SER A 331 13.69 19.07 -12.70
C SER A 331 13.11 18.33 -11.50
N LYS A 332 13.62 17.13 -11.17
CA LYS A 332 13.23 16.41 -9.95
C LYS A 332 13.67 17.14 -8.68
N ILE A 333 14.84 17.79 -8.67
CA ILE A 333 15.30 18.60 -7.54
C ILE A 333 14.45 19.85 -7.36
N GLU A 334 14.12 20.55 -8.45
CA GLU A 334 13.24 21.73 -8.42
C GLU A 334 11.86 21.35 -7.87
N ARG A 335 11.26 20.29 -8.42
CA ARG A 335 9.96 19.79 -7.96
C ARG A 335 9.97 19.33 -6.51
N MET A 336 11.04 18.68 -6.08
CA MET A 336 11.24 18.32 -4.66
C MET A 336 11.31 19.59 -3.79
N GLY A 337 12.01 20.63 -4.25
CA GLY A 337 12.08 21.93 -3.59
C GLY A 337 10.70 22.56 -3.40
N ASP A 338 9.86 22.55 -4.43
CA ASP A 338 8.48 23.07 -4.38
C ASP A 338 7.63 22.32 -3.35
N VAL A 339 7.70 20.98 -3.34
CA VAL A 339 6.96 20.13 -2.40
C VAL A 339 7.40 20.40 -0.95
N LEU A 340 8.71 20.48 -0.71
CA LEU A 340 9.24 20.75 0.63
C LEU A 340 8.90 22.17 1.10
N PHE A 341 8.95 23.15 0.19
CA PHE A 341 8.54 24.51 0.49
C PHE A 341 7.06 24.58 0.86
N PHE A 342 6.20 23.87 0.11
CA PHE A 342 4.79 23.74 0.46
C PHE A 342 4.59 23.15 1.85
N PHE A 343 5.28 22.06 2.21
CA PHE A 343 5.20 21.49 3.57
C PHE A 343 5.65 22.48 4.65
N ILE A 344 6.68 23.28 4.40
CA ILE A 344 7.16 24.29 5.36
C ILE A 344 6.11 25.39 5.54
N ASP A 345 5.56 25.91 4.44
CA ASP A 345 4.56 26.97 4.46
C ASP A 345 3.25 26.53 5.12
N SER A 346 2.87 25.25 4.96
CA SER A 346 1.67 24.69 5.58
C SER A 346 1.87 24.30 7.05
N SER A 347 3.08 23.93 7.43
CA SER A 347 3.44 23.57 8.81
C SER A 347 3.46 24.82 9.70
N GLN A 348 2.40 25.04 10.48
CA GLN A 348 2.30 26.14 11.44
C GLN A 348 3.20 25.91 12.68
N LEU A 349 4.52 25.96 12.51
CA LEU A 349 5.55 25.62 13.52
C LEU A 349 5.73 26.65 14.65
N ASP A 350 4.79 27.58 14.83
CA ASP A 350 4.89 28.69 15.79
C ASP A 350 4.72 28.27 17.25
N LYS A 351 4.40 27.00 17.53
CA LYS A 351 4.08 26.49 18.87
C LYS A 351 4.81 25.19 19.16
N PRO A 352 5.14 24.91 20.44
CA PRO A 352 5.63 23.60 20.83
C PRO A 352 4.54 22.56 20.56
N VAL A 353 4.94 21.45 19.93
CA VAL A 353 4.09 20.33 19.54
C VAL A 353 4.74 19.02 19.99
N GLU A 354 3.93 17.99 20.20
CA GLU A 354 4.31 16.64 20.54
C GLU A 354 4.16 15.72 19.32
N SER A 355 5.22 14.93 19.07
CA SER A 355 5.31 14.03 17.92
C SER A 355 4.21 12.98 17.93
N PHE A 356 3.62 12.74 16.76
CA PHE A 356 2.47 11.86 16.53
C PHE A 356 1.22 12.21 17.35
N VAL A 357 1.20 13.35 18.06
CA VAL A 357 0.04 13.86 18.79
C VAL A 357 -0.55 15.05 18.06
N ASP A 358 0.12 16.19 18.06
CA ASP A 358 -0.31 17.45 17.44
C ASP A 358 0.75 18.10 16.54
N ALA A 359 1.89 17.42 16.36
CA ALA A 359 2.88 17.80 15.35
C ALA A 359 2.31 17.74 13.91
N PRO A 360 2.70 18.68 13.03
CA PRO A 360 2.40 18.60 11.60
C PRO A 360 3.22 17.50 10.93
N LEU A 361 2.77 17.08 9.74
CA LEU A 361 3.38 15.99 8.96
C LEU A 361 4.89 16.19 8.80
N LEU A 362 5.34 17.40 8.50
CA LEU A 362 6.76 17.70 8.27
C LEU A 362 7.62 17.38 9.50
N LEU A 363 7.13 17.67 10.71
CA LEU A 363 7.89 17.43 11.94
C LEU A 363 7.93 15.94 12.28
N ASP A 364 6.81 15.24 12.14
CA ASP A 364 6.78 13.79 12.36
C ASP A 364 7.60 13.03 11.31
N LEU A 365 7.66 13.55 10.08
CA LEU A 365 8.55 13.06 9.02
C LEU A 365 10.04 13.28 9.36
N GLU A 366 10.39 14.45 9.91
CA GLU A 366 11.75 14.72 10.38
C GLU A 366 12.16 13.77 11.52
N ILE A 367 11.28 13.58 12.51
CA ILE A 367 11.55 12.76 13.69
C ILE A 367 11.71 11.28 13.32
N GLU A 368 10.81 10.76 12.48
CA GLU A 368 10.81 9.33 12.12
C GLU A 368 11.92 8.98 11.13
N PHE A 369 12.24 9.91 10.21
CA PHE A 369 13.04 9.60 9.04
C PHE A 369 14.26 10.51 8.81
N ASP A 370 14.64 11.40 9.72
CA ASP A 370 15.83 12.28 9.57
C ASP A 370 15.88 12.94 8.17
N LEU A 371 14.82 13.68 7.85
CA LEU A 371 14.67 14.33 6.55
C LEU A 371 15.79 15.35 6.33
N SER A 372 16.13 16.13 7.35
CA SER A 372 17.19 17.14 7.31
C SER A 372 18.57 16.54 7.03
N GLY A 373 18.88 15.39 7.63
CA GLY A 373 20.10 14.64 7.34
C GLY A 373 20.17 14.21 5.88
N LYS A 374 19.06 13.70 5.33
CA LYS A 374 18.96 13.30 3.91
C LYS A 374 19.09 14.49 2.96
N LEU A 375 18.41 15.59 3.22
CA LEU A 375 18.50 16.82 2.43
C LEU A 375 19.92 17.41 2.48
N THR A 376 20.58 17.37 3.64
CA THR A 376 21.97 17.81 3.79
C THR A 376 22.91 17.00 2.90
N ARG A 377 22.67 15.69 2.78
CA ARG A 377 23.45 14.82 1.89
C ARG A 377 23.19 15.10 0.42
N ILE A 378 21.93 15.29 0.00
CA ILE A 378 21.62 15.71 -1.37
C ILE A 378 22.33 17.03 -1.70
N LYS A 379 22.24 18.01 -0.80
CA LYS A 379 22.93 19.30 -0.95
C LYS A 379 24.43 19.12 -1.17
N ASN A 380 25.09 18.31 -0.35
CA ASN A 380 26.54 18.17 -0.39
C ASN A 380 27.03 17.25 -1.52
N GLU A 381 26.36 16.12 -1.75
CA GLU A 381 26.82 15.06 -2.66
C GLU A 381 26.29 15.19 -4.09
N VAL A 382 25.14 15.84 -4.30
CA VAL A 382 24.50 16.02 -5.60
C VAL A 382 24.61 17.46 -6.07
N LEU A 383 24.29 18.41 -5.17
CA LEU A 383 24.30 19.84 -5.49
C LEU A 383 25.65 20.53 -5.22
N ASN A 384 26.71 19.81 -4.85
CA ASN A 384 28.03 20.39 -4.55
C ASN A 384 27.98 21.58 -3.56
N GLY A 385 27.06 21.54 -2.61
CA GLY A 385 26.84 22.58 -1.61
C GLY A 385 25.87 23.70 -2.00
N TYR A 386 25.38 23.73 -3.25
CA TYR A 386 24.38 24.71 -3.69
C TYR A 386 23.02 24.47 -3.01
N PRO A 387 22.26 25.53 -2.67
CA PRO A 387 20.92 25.40 -2.10
C PRO A 387 19.94 24.78 -3.11
N PHE A 388 18.90 24.12 -2.60
CA PHE A 388 17.79 23.56 -3.39
C PHE A 388 17.07 24.63 -4.23
N PHE A 389 17.01 25.86 -3.71
CA PHE A 389 16.44 27.00 -4.41
C PHE A 389 17.55 27.72 -5.17
N LYS A 390 17.66 27.47 -6.49
CA LYS A 390 18.33 28.43 -7.36
C LYS A 390 17.46 29.68 -7.40
N THR A 391 17.91 30.74 -6.73
CA THR A 391 17.54 32.09 -7.14
C THR A 391 18.17 32.32 -8.51
N PHE A 392 17.44 31.96 -9.57
CA PHE A 392 17.73 32.51 -10.89
C PHE A 392 17.35 33.98 -10.84
N ASN A 393 18.35 34.86 -10.92
CA ASN A 393 18.18 36.29 -11.17
C ASN A 393 17.51 36.51 -12.53
#